data_AF-A0A3N5LGQ7-F1
#
_entry.id   AF-A0A3N5LGQ7-F1
#
_cell.length_a   1.000
_cell.length_b   1.000
_cell.length_c   1.000
_cell.angle_alpha   90.00
_cell.angle_beta   90.00
_cell.angle_gamma   90.00
#
_symmetry.space_group_name_H-M   'P 1'
#
loop_
_entity.id
_entity.type
_entity.pdbx_description
1 polymer ?
#
loop_
_entity_poly.entity_id
_entity_poly.type
_entity_poly.pdbx_seq_one_letter_code
_entity_poly.pdbx_strand_id
1 'polypeptide(L)'
;MKINYIEIAEHYLSKIVTSNYYLQSNPVKEIELLYPGFKALLNKLRFNFPVQFAYTETYRSNTLQKQYYSQGLSKIKTNGMHHYGIAADLIFIIDGQRTYKGPFDKLHTAYESVGGPDLGSLENWDAGHLQFIPVVEQNRLREEVNAAVLRFQRKQGLKIDGIIGPNTIAAAKKFYS
;
A
#
# COMPACT_ATOMS: atom_id res chain seq x y z
N MET A 1 -8.19 14.17 8.58
CA MET A 1 -8.01 14.35 7.11
C MET A 1 -9.14 13.59 6.41
N LYS A 2 -9.84 14.19 5.43
CA LYS A 2 -10.86 13.46 4.65
C LYS A 2 -10.14 12.57 3.64
N ILE A 3 -10.28 11.25 3.76
CA ILE A 3 -9.67 10.31 2.82
C ILE A 3 -10.45 10.38 1.49
N ASN A 4 -9.73 10.61 0.38
CA ASN A 4 -10.31 10.58 -0.95
C ASN A 4 -10.02 9.23 -1.63
N TYR A 5 -10.97 8.29 -1.51
CA TYR A 5 -10.82 6.95 -2.08
C TYR A 5 -10.77 6.95 -3.62
N ILE A 6 -11.38 7.95 -4.26
CA ILE A 6 -11.37 8.10 -5.72
C ILE A 6 -9.93 8.40 -6.17
N GLU A 7 -9.24 9.33 -5.53
CA GLU A 7 -7.84 9.65 -5.82
C GLU A 7 -6.90 8.46 -5.57
N ILE A 8 -7.14 7.66 -4.51
CA ILE A 8 -6.36 6.44 -4.26
C ILE A 8 -6.60 5.41 -5.39
N ALA A 9 -7.84 5.25 -5.83
CA ALA A 9 -8.17 4.35 -6.93
C ALA A 9 -7.58 4.81 -8.28
N GLU A 10 -7.57 6.13 -8.53
CA GLU A 10 -6.90 6.72 -9.69
C GLU A 10 -5.38 6.55 -9.64
N HIS A 11 -4.76 6.76 -8.47
CA HIS A 11 -3.33 6.45 -8.26
C HIS A 11 -3.03 4.98 -8.52
N TYR A 12 -3.88 4.08 -8.04
CA TYR A 12 -3.73 2.66 -8.27
C TYR A 12 -3.76 2.32 -9.77
N LEU A 13 -4.73 2.83 -10.53
CA LEU A 13 -4.80 2.61 -11.98
C LEU A 13 -3.65 3.27 -12.77
N SER A 14 -3.28 4.49 -12.40
CA SER A 14 -2.31 5.31 -13.17
C SER A 14 -0.85 5.02 -12.84
N LYS A 15 -0.55 4.62 -11.60
CA LYS A 15 0.83 4.43 -11.11
C LYS A 15 1.14 2.98 -10.77
N ILE A 16 0.25 2.29 -10.05
CA ILE A 16 0.50 0.91 -9.62
C ILE A 16 0.34 -0.06 -10.78
N VAL A 17 -0.82 -0.04 -11.45
CA VAL A 17 -1.14 -0.95 -12.57
C VAL A 17 -0.21 -0.75 -13.76
N THR A 18 0.25 0.48 -14.00
CA THR A 18 1.18 0.80 -15.09
C THR A 18 2.64 0.48 -14.75
N SER A 19 2.97 0.22 -13.49
CA SER A 19 4.34 -0.08 -13.08
C SER A 19 4.84 -1.42 -13.62
N ASN A 20 6.15 -1.56 -13.73
CA ASN A 20 6.78 -2.86 -14.02
C ASN A 20 6.72 -3.83 -12.83
N TYR A 21 6.30 -3.35 -11.65
CA TYR A 21 6.20 -4.13 -10.43
C TYR A 21 4.84 -4.80 -10.23
N TYR A 22 3.81 -4.43 -11.01
CA TYR A 22 2.42 -4.82 -10.76
C TYR A 22 2.20 -6.33 -10.57
N LEU A 23 3.00 -7.17 -11.25
CA LEU A 23 2.93 -8.63 -11.18
C LEU A 23 4.13 -9.29 -10.47
N GLN A 24 5.02 -8.51 -9.87
CA GLN A 24 6.28 -9.01 -9.30
C GLN A 24 6.04 -9.96 -8.11
N SER A 25 6.80 -11.05 -8.04
CA SER A 25 6.76 -12.04 -6.96
C SER A 25 7.74 -11.76 -5.82
N ASN A 26 8.29 -10.54 -5.73
CA ASN A 26 9.22 -10.14 -4.68
C ASN A 26 8.72 -8.84 -4.02
N PRO A 27 8.97 -8.62 -2.72
CA PRO A 27 8.60 -7.37 -2.06
C PRO A 27 9.34 -6.21 -2.72
N VAL A 28 8.65 -5.09 -2.90
CA VAL A 28 9.18 -3.90 -3.59
C VAL A 28 9.37 -2.79 -2.56
N LYS A 29 10.47 -2.02 -2.67
CA LYS A 29 10.83 -0.93 -1.74
C LYS A 29 10.74 0.46 -2.38
N GLU A 30 10.18 0.54 -3.58
CA GLU A 30 10.04 1.78 -4.34
C GLU A 30 9.03 2.71 -3.68
N ILE A 31 9.53 3.79 -3.08
CA ILE A 31 8.69 4.79 -2.40
C ILE A 31 7.81 5.55 -3.41
N GLU A 32 8.21 5.60 -4.68
CA GLU A 32 7.48 6.28 -5.74
C GLU A 32 6.20 5.55 -6.19
N LEU A 33 5.98 4.32 -5.71
CA LEU A 33 4.71 3.62 -5.88
C LEU A 33 3.67 4.02 -4.82
N LEU A 34 4.10 4.65 -3.72
CA LEU A 34 3.17 5.03 -2.66
C LEU A 34 2.25 6.16 -3.12
N TYR A 35 1.00 6.11 -2.63
CA TYR A 35 0.03 7.19 -2.79
C TYR A 35 0.64 8.51 -2.27
N PRO A 36 0.56 9.63 -3.01
CA PRO A 36 1.21 10.88 -2.61
C PRO A 36 0.86 11.36 -1.19
N GLY A 37 -0.39 11.21 -0.77
CA GLY A 37 -0.82 11.55 0.59
C GLY A 37 -0.12 10.69 1.64
N PHE A 38 0.06 9.40 1.38
CA PHE A 38 0.77 8.50 2.28
C PHE A 38 2.28 8.77 2.30
N LYS A 39 2.89 9.00 1.14
CA LYS A 39 4.30 9.41 1.02
C LYS A 39 4.56 10.69 1.82
N ALA A 40 3.65 11.66 1.77
CA ALA A 40 3.74 12.89 2.55
C ALA A 40 3.68 12.64 4.07
N LEU A 41 2.77 11.78 4.55
CA LEU A 41 2.72 11.38 5.97
C LEU A 41 4.01 10.69 6.41
N LEU A 42 4.51 9.75 5.60
CA LEU A 42 5.75 9.03 5.88
C LEU A 42 6.98 9.95 5.93
N ASN A 43 7.04 10.96 5.07
CA ASN A 43 8.08 11.99 5.13
C ASN A 43 7.99 12.83 6.41
N LYS A 44 6.78 13.23 6.83
CA LYS A 44 6.57 13.91 8.12
C LYS A 44 6.98 13.03 9.29
N LEU A 45 6.62 11.75 9.27
CA LEU A 45 7.00 10.80 10.32
C LEU A 45 8.52 10.71 10.42
N ARG A 46 9.23 10.53 9.30
CA ARG A 46 10.69 10.47 9.27
C ARG A 46 11.36 11.73 9.85
N PHE A 47 10.75 12.90 9.68
CA PHE A 47 11.27 14.15 10.24
C PHE A 47 10.99 14.29 11.75
N ASN A 48 9.85 13.80 12.23
CA ASN A 48 9.41 13.97 13.62
C ASN A 48 9.74 12.79 14.54
N PHE A 49 10.18 11.66 14.00
CA PHE A 49 10.51 10.47 14.77
C PHE A 49 12.03 10.31 14.91
N PRO A 50 12.58 10.29 16.13
CA PRO A 50 14.02 10.42 16.36
C PRO A 50 14.83 9.15 16.07
N VAL A 51 14.18 8.00 15.87
CA VAL A 51 14.87 6.73 15.59
C VAL A 51 14.84 6.45 14.10
N GLN A 52 16.01 6.16 13.52
CA GLN A 52 16.11 5.86 12.09
C GLN A 52 15.41 4.55 11.75
N PHE A 53 14.78 4.52 10.58
CA PHE A 53 14.17 3.32 10.01
C PHE A 53 14.25 3.33 8.48
N ALA A 54 14.23 2.13 7.90
CA ALA A 54 14.16 1.91 6.47
C ALA A 54 12.93 1.08 6.10
N TYR A 55 12.36 1.32 4.92
CA TYR A 55 11.26 0.51 4.40
C TYR A 55 11.78 -0.83 3.90
N THR A 56 11.13 -1.91 4.33
CA THR A 56 11.37 -3.28 3.87
C THR A 56 10.43 -3.67 2.74
N GLU A 57 9.24 -3.06 2.70
CA GLU A 57 8.26 -3.25 1.64
C GLU A 57 7.34 -2.02 1.56
N THR A 58 7.15 -1.46 0.36
CA THR A 58 6.23 -0.35 0.05
C THR A 58 5.16 -0.77 -0.96
N TYR A 59 5.38 -1.90 -1.65
CA TYR A 59 4.41 -2.48 -2.55
C TYR A 59 4.52 -4.01 -2.55
N ARG A 60 3.34 -4.65 -2.50
CA ARG A 60 3.14 -6.11 -2.58
C ARG A 60 2.13 -6.39 -3.68
N SER A 61 2.53 -7.15 -4.70
CA SER A 61 1.59 -7.56 -5.74
C SER A 61 0.60 -8.60 -5.22
N ASN A 62 -0.51 -8.78 -5.94
CA ASN A 62 -1.41 -9.91 -5.70
C ASN A 62 -0.76 -11.28 -6.04
N THR A 63 0.31 -11.32 -6.84
CA THR A 63 1.12 -12.52 -7.08
C THR A 63 1.82 -12.94 -5.79
N LEU A 64 2.55 -12.02 -5.16
CA LEU A 64 3.26 -12.26 -3.91
C LEU A 64 2.29 -12.48 -2.73
N GLN A 65 1.20 -11.71 -2.67
CA GLN A 65 0.20 -11.85 -1.62
C GLN A 65 -0.40 -13.27 -1.55
N LYS A 66 -0.64 -13.90 -2.71
CA LYS A 66 -1.12 -15.29 -2.78
C LYS A 66 -0.06 -16.29 -2.30
N GLN A 67 1.22 -16.05 -2.57
CA GLN A 67 2.32 -16.89 -2.08
C GLN A 67 2.39 -16.84 -0.54
N TYR A 68 2.38 -15.64 0.03
CA TYR A 68 2.35 -15.47 1.49
C TYR A 68 1.13 -16.12 2.14
N TYR A 69 -0.05 -15.99 1.52
CA TYR A 69 -1.25 -16.66 2.00
C TYR A 69 -1.10 -18.20 1.97
N SER A 70 -0.60 -18.77 0.87
CA SER A 70 -0.40 -20.24 0.77
C SER A 70 0.64 -20.79 1.75
N GLN A 71 1.58 -19.96 2.19
CA GLN A 71 2.62 -20.31 3.16
C GLN A 71 2.20 -20.04 4.61
N GLY A 72 0.98 -19.53 4.85
CA GLY A 72 0.51 -19.15 6.19
C GLY A 72 1.13 -17.86 6.73
N LEU A 73 1.90 -17.12 5.92
CA LEU A 73 2.53 -15.84 6.28
C LEU A 73 1.55 -14.66 6.20
N SER A 74 0.37 -14.85 5.62
CA SER A 74 -0.69 -13.85 5.58
C SER A 74 -2.06 -14.48 5.81
N LYS A 75 -2.93 -13.76 6.52
CA LYS A 75 -4.35 -14.11 6.67
C LYS A 75 -5.21 -13.63 5.50
N ILE A 76 -4.71 -12.68 4.70
CA ILE A 76 -5.40 -12.09 3.54
C ILE A 76 -4.89 -12.75 2.25
N LYS A 77 -5.81 -13.23 1.41
CA LYS A 77 -5.51 -13.93 0.16
C LYS A 77 -5.09 -13.01 -0.99
N THR A 78 -5.75 -11.86 -1.12
CA THR A 78 -5.52 -10.84 -2.16
C THR A 78 -5.96 -9.48 -1.64
N ASN A 79 -5.56 -8.39 -2.31
CA ASN A 79 -6.03 -7.04 -2.03
C ASN A 79 -5.68 -6.54 -0.61
N GLY A 80 -4.46 -6.85 -0.17
CA GLY A 80 -3.83 -6.22 0.99
C GLY A 80 -3.48 -4.76 0.70
N MET A 81 -3.30 -3.93 1.73
CA MET A 81 -3.13 -2.48 1.56
C MET A 81 -1.85 -2.08 0.81
N HIS A 82 -0.81 -2.91 0.90
CA HIS A 82 0.39 -2.82 0.06
C HIS A 82 0.08 -2.84 -1.43
N HIS A 83 -0.95 -3.59 -1.86
CA HIS A 83 -1.32 -3.71 -3.27
C HIS A 83 -1.85 -2.39 -3.85
N TYR A 84 -2.37 -1.52 -3.00
CA TYR A 84 -2.93 -0.22 -3.39
C TYR A 84 -1.92 0.93 -3.25
N GLY A 85 -0.67 0.63 -2.86
CA GLY A 85 0.36 1.64 -2.63
C GLY A 85 0.08 2.52 -1.40
N ILE A 86 -0.65 2.00 -0.42
CA ILE A 86 -1.02 2.75 0.79
C ILE A 86 -0.58 2.07 2.09
N ALA A 87 0.39 1.16 2.01
CA ALA A 87 1.01 0.56 3.17
C ALA A 87 2.53 0.44 2.99
N ALA A 88 3.25 0.40 4.10
CA ALA A 88 4.67 0.19 4.13
C ALA A 88 5.05 -0.61 5.39
N ASP A 89 5.96 -1.56 5.22
CA ASP A 89 6.60 -2.29 6.30
C ASP A 89 7.99 -1.70 6.51
N LEU A 90 8.44 -1.58 7.77
CA LEU A 90 9.73 -0.98 8.11
C LEU A 90 10.54 -1.80 9.11
N ILE A 91 11.83 -1.46 9.16
CA ILE A 91 12.80 -1.98 10.10
C ILE A 91 13.60 -0.82 10.70
N PHE A 92 13.91 -0.86 11.99
CA PHE A 92 14.72 0.16 12.63
C PHE A 92 16.20 0.01 12.27
N ILE A 93 16.93 1.12 12.35
CA ILE A 93 18.38 1.18 12.26
C ILE A 93 18.88 1.73 13.60
N ILE A 94 19.49 0.88 14.41
CA ILE A 94 20.03 1.22 15.74
C ILE A 94 21.50 0.84 15.74
N ASP A 95 22.37 1.78 16.09
CA ASP A 95 23.83 1.62 16.04
C ASP A 95 24.33 1.11 14.68
N GLY A 96 23.70 1.60 13.59
CA GLY A 96 24.00 1.21 12.22
C GLY A 96 23.47 -0.17 11.80
N GLN A 97 22.83 -0.92 12.70
CA GLN A 97 22.32 -2.26 12.43
C GLN A 97 20.81 -2.28 12.22
N ARG A 98 20.36 -3.05 11.23
CA ARG A 98 18.94 -3.29 10.97
C ARG A 98 18.36 -4.24 12.02
N THR A 99 17.26 -3.85 12.66
CA THR A 99 16.62 -4.63 13.71
C THR A 99 15.10 -4.51 13.70
N TYR A 100 14.43 -5.66 13.88
CA TYR A 100 12.99 -5.74 14.13
C TYR A 100 12.63 -5.46 15.59
N LYS A 101 13.60 -5.07 16.42
CA LYS A 101 13.37 -4.59 17.78
C LYS A 101 13.51 -3.08 17.80
N GLY A 102 12.54 -2.40 18.38
CA GLY A 102 12.62 -0.95 18.61
C GLY A 102 11.31 -0.39 19.14
N PRO A 103 11.22 0.94 19.26
CA PRO A 103 10.12 1.59 19.96
C PRO A 103 8.88 1.75 19.07
N PHE A 104 8.23 0.64 18.71
CA PHE A 104 7.04 0.64 17.85
C PHE A 104 5.87 1.42 18.45
N ASP A 105 5.61 1.34 19.75
CA ASP A 105 4.56 2.14 20.39
C ASP A 105 4.77 3.66 20.18
N LYS A 106 6.03 4.10 20.25
CA LYS A 106 6.41 5.50 20.00
C LYS A 106 6.31 5.85 18.51
N LEU A 107 6.61 4.89 17.63
CA LEU A 107 6.47 5.05 16.19
C LEU A 107 5.00 5.24 15.80
N HIS A 108 4.09 4.43 16.33
CA HIS A 108 2.65 4.55 16.08
C HIS A 108 2.09 5.85 16.64
N THR A 109 2.45 6.21 17.88
CA THR A 109 2.10 7.52 18.46
C THR A 109 2.60 8.68 17.57
N ALA A 110 3.83 8.59 17.07
CA ALA A 110 4.39 9.60 16.18
C ALA A 110 3.66 9.62 14.82
N TYR A 111 3.28 8.45 14.28
CA TYR A 111 2.54 8.32 13.04
C TYR A 111 1.16 8.98 13.14
N GLU A 112 0.42 8.72 14.22
CA GLU A 112 -0.84 9.40 14.51
C GLU A 112 -0.65 10.91 14.66
N SER A 113 0.39 11.36 15.36
CA SER A 113 0.67 12.79 15.57
C SER A 113 0.91 13.56 14.27
N VAL A 114 1.43 12.91 13.22
CA VAL A 114 1.63 13.53 11.90
C VAL A 114 0.41 13.40 10.97
N GLY A 115 -0.68 12.80 11.46
CA GLY A 115 -1.96 12.67 10.76
C GLY A 115 -2.22 11.28 10.17
N GLY A 116 -1.43 10.27 10.55
CA GLY A 116 -1.75 8.86 10.30
C GLY A 116 -3.00 8.42 11.09
N PRO A 117 -3.72 7.40 10.61
CA PRO A 117 -4.83 6.81 11.36
C PRO A 117 -4.31 5.91 12.49
N ASP A 118 -5.13 5.76 13.53
CA ASP A 118 -5.03 4.65 14.49
C ASP A 118 -5.24 3.32 13.74
N LEU A 119 -4.27 2.42 13.83
CA LEU A 119 -4.27 1.12 13.17
C LEU A 119 -4.82 -0.01 14.08
N GLY A 120 -5.11 0.31 15.33
CA GLY A 120 -5.70 -0.56 16.33
C GLY A 120 -4.91 -1.85 16.50
N SER A 121 -5.60 -2.99 16.43
CA SER A 121 -4.97 -4.28 16.68
C SER A 121 -3.90 -4.67 15.66
N LEU A 122 -3.83 -4.05 14.47
CA LEU A 122 -2.77 -4.34 13.50
C LEU A 122 -1.38 -4.12 14.08
N GLU A 123 -1.22 -3.08 14.90
CA GLU A 123 0.05 -2.71 15.54
C GLU A 123 0.62 -3.85 16.40
N ASN A 124 -0.26 -4.67 16.99
CA ASN A 124 0.13 -5.79 17.84
C ASN A 124 0.56 -7.03 17.03
N TRP A 125 0.05 -7.18 15.81
CA TRP A 125 0.33 -8.35 14.96
C TRP A 125 1.44 -8.10 13.95
N ASP A 126 1.64 -6.85 13.56
CA ASP A 126 2.64 -6.42 12.59
C ASP A 126 3.13 -5.01 12.94
N ALA A 127 3.95 -4.93 13.99
CA ALA A 127 4.39 -3.65 14.56
C ALA A 127 5.21 -2.78 13.57
N GLY A 128 5.78 -3.39 12.53
CA GLY A 128 6.49 -2.67 11.47
C GLY A 128 5.56 -2.12 10.37
N HIS A 129 4.26 -2.37 10.45
CA HIS A 129 3.30 -2.02 9.42
C HIS A 129 2.67 -0.65 9.65
N LEU A 130 2.76 0.22 8.65
CA LEU A 130 2.01 1.47 8.58
C LEU A 130 1.12 1.47 7.35
N GLN A 131 -0.11 1.98 7.48
CA GLN A 131 -1.01 2.18 6.34
C GLN A 131 -1.77 3.51 6.40
N PHE A 132 -2.17 4.02 5.24
CA PHE A 132 -2.76 5.36 5.07
C PHE A 132 -4.20 5.51 5.61
N ILE A 133 -4.93 4.41 5.68
CA ILE A 133 -6.34 4.37 6.11
C ILE A 133 -6.48 3.48 7.35
N PRO A 134 -7.48 3.66 8.22
CA PRO A 134 -7.69 2.74 9.34
C PRO A 134 -8.21 1.39 8.84
N VAL A 135 -8.10 0.35 9.67
CA VAL A 135 -8.56 -1.02 9.35
C VAL A 135 -10.02 -1.07 8.90
N VAL A 136 -10.87 -0.30 9.56
CA VAL A 136 -12.32 -0.26 9.31
C VAL A 136 -12.68 0.25 7.92
N GLU A 137 -11.79 1.02 7.27
CA GLU A 137 -12.02 1.59 5.94
C GLU A 137 -11.46 0.74 4.78
N GLN A 138 -10.76 -0.37 5.07
CA GLN A 138 -10.13 -1.17 4.01
C GLN A 138 -11.14 -1.74 3.00
N ASN A 139 -12.34 -2.13 3.45
CA ASN A 139 -13.38 -2.64 2.54
C ASN A 139 -13.90 -1.56 1.60
N ARG A 140 -14.10 -0.34 2.11
CA ARG A 140 -14.51 0.80 1.30
C ARG A 140 -13.49 1.12 0.21
N LEU A 141 -12.19 1.07 0.53
CA LEU A 141 -11.15 1.24 -0.49
C LEU A 141 -11.23 0.14 -1.57
N ARG A 142 -11.40 -1.13 -1.16
CA ARG A 142 -11.52 -2.25 -2.11
C ARG A 142 -12.69 -2.06 -3.07
N GLU A 143 -13.83 -1.62 -2.55
CA GLU A 143 -15.04 -1.33 -3.33
C GLU A 143 -14.81 -0.17 -4.31
N GLU A 144 -14.21 0.94 -3.87
CA GLU A 144 -13.95 2.08 -4.76
C GLU A 144 -12.93 1.73 -5.85
N VAL A 145 -11.88 0.99 -5.52
CA VAL A 145 -10.91 0.51 -6.53
C VAL A 145 -11.60 -0.38 -7.55
N ASN A 146 -12.44 -1.33 -7.11
CA ASN A 146 -13.19 -2.19 -8.03
C ASN A 146 -14.12 -1.35 -8.93
N ALA A 147 -14.83 -0.36 -8.38
CA ALA A 147 -15.66 0.55 -9.14
C ALA A 147 -14.85 1.35 -10.17
N ALA A 148 -13.67 1.85 -9.79
CA ALA A 148 -12.78 2.56 -10.71
C ALA A 148 -12.28 1.67 -11.85
N VAL A 149 -11.93 0.41 -11.57
CA VAL A 149 -11.55 -0.57 -12.61
C VAL A 149 -12.69 -0.81 -13.58
N LEU A 150 -13.91 -1.03 -13.08
CA LEU A 150 -15.10 -1.23 -13.92
C LEU A 150 -15.38 0.00 -14.81
N ARG A 151 -15.26 1.21 -14.25
CA ARG A 151 -15.39 2.47 -15.02
C ARG A 151 -14.31 2.58 -16.09
N PHE A 152 -13.06 2.26 -15.75
CA PHE A 152 -11.94 2.27 -16.69
C PHE A 152 -12.15 1.26 -17.83
N GLN A 153 -12.48 0.01 -17.50
CA GLN A 153 -12.76 -1.03 -18.50
C GLN A 153 -13.87 -0.62 -19.47
N ARG A 154 -14.98 -0.07 -18.96
CA ARG A 154 -16.07 0.47 -19.80
C ARG A 154 -15.58 1.56 -20.73
N LYS A 155 -14.82 2.54 -20.21
CA LYS A 155 -14.28 3.67 -20.97
C LYS A 155 -13.33 3.22 -22.08
N GLN A 156 -12.56 2.16 -21.85
CA GLN A 156 -11.60 1.62 -22.82
C GLN A 156 -12.20 0.56 -23.76
N GLY A 157 -13.50 0.28 -23.69
CA GLY A 157 -14.13 -0.77 -24.50
C GLY A 157 -13.65 -2.19 -24.18
N LEU A 158 -13.20 -2.43 -22.95
CA LEU A 158 -12.74 -3.73 -22.46
C LEU A 158 -13.91 -4.53 -21.86
N LYS A 159 -13.68 -5.82 -21.61
CA LYS A 159 -14.59 -6.63 -20.79
C LYS A 159 -14.73 -5.99 -19.40
N ILE A 160 -15.95 -5.72 -18.98
CA ILE A 160 -16.28 -5.02 -17.72
C ILE A 160 -16.49 -6.06 -16.61
N ASP A 161 -15.41 -6.64 -16.10
CA ASP A 161 -15.43 -7.71 -15.10
C ASP A 161 -14.66 -7.38 -13.81
N GLY A 162 -14.08 -6.19 -13.71
CA GLY A 162 -13.29 -5.75 -12.56
C GLY A 162 -11.91 -6.41 -12.48
N ILE A 163 -11.55 -7.25 -13.45
CA ILE A 163 -10.29 -7.99 -13.46
C ILE A 163 -9.24 -7.21 -14.24
N ILE A 164 -8.16 -6.84 -13.55
CA ILE A 164 -6.99 -6.21 -14.19
C ILE A 164 -6.10 -7.32 -14.80
N GLY A 165 -6.52 -7.82 -15.96
CA GLY A 165 -5.74 -8.73 -16.80
C GLY A 165 -4.81 -8.00 -17.80
N PRO A 166 -4.09 -8.74 -18.66
CA PRO A 166 -3.13 -8.17 -19.61
C PRO A 166 -3.70 -7.04 -20.48
N ASN A 167 -4.93 -7.17 -20.96
CA ASN A 167 -5.59 -6.14 -21.78
C ASN A 167 -5.87 -4.86 -20.97
N THR A 168 -6.32 -5.00 -19.72
CA THR A 168 -6.54 -3.86 -18.82
C THR A 168 -5.24 -3.15 -18.49
N ILE A 169 -4.16 -3.91 -18.23
CA ILE A 169 -2.82 -3.37 -17.97
C ILE A 169 -2.30 -2.60 -19.20
N ALA A 170 -2.38 -3.19 -20.39
CA ALA A 170 -1.93 -2.57 -21.63
C ALA A 170 -2.70 -1.26 -21.92
N ALA A 171 -4.03 -1.28 -21.74
CA ALA A 171 -4.85 -0.08 -21.89
C ALA A 171 -4.50 0.99 -20.85
N ALA A 172 -4.26 0.62 -19.59
CA ALA A 172 -3.88 1.57 -18.54
C ALA A 172 -2.53 2.22 -18.85
N LYS A 173 -1.53 1.42 -19.27
CA LYS A 173 -0.22 1.93 -19.69
C LYS A 173 -0.34 2.94 -20.83
N LYS A 174 -1.20 2.67 -21.83
CA LYS A 174 -1.43 3.59 -22.95
C LYS A 174 -2.22 4.84 -22.55
N PHE A 175 -3.16 4.72 -21.61
CA PHE A 175 -4.02 5.83 -21.20
C PHE A 175 -3.30 6.83 -20.28
N TYR A 176 -2.37 6.34 -19.45
CA TYR A 176 -1.63 7.13 -18.46
C TYR A 176 -0.16 7.38 -18.83
N SER A 177 0.26 7.03 -20.05
CA SER A 177 1.59 7.36 -20.59
C SER A 177 1.75 8.83 -20.91
#